data_AF-A0A7Y8KST3-F1
#
_entry.id   AF-A0A7Y8KST3-F1
#
_cell.length_a   1.000
_cell.length_b   1.000
_cell.length_c   1.000
_cell.angle_alpha   90.00
_cell.angle_beta   90.00
_cell.angle_gamma   90.00
#
_symmetry.space_group_name_H-M   'P 1'
#
loop_
_entity.id
_entity.type
_entity.pdbx_description
1 polymer ?
#
loop_
_entity_poly.entity_id
_entity_poly.type
_entity_poly.pdbx_seq_one_letter_code
_entity_poly.pdbx_strand_id
1 'polypeptide(L)'
;MVYSHNERHLANQGFIPVSHFLQRLARLEPNLTATGYRANGRQTTISFNKLDRVTLSPRMAKWLSSLAAPRDGRSAAIVSFVANLMPVYVGEHLDGLYCARSLQDGTLILPMDERDGEERGAVRVFWQGDDERESELSGSDVATLALERYVRLHGTGASEDAIAAELWFLVEHFRRKTGCDVYLPQLTAPNDRVDAHSRHLGEMGRGVIVNIFSKFLGA
;
A
#
# COMPACT_ATOMS: atom_id res chain seq x y z
N MET A 1 13.29 -10.07 15.49
CA MET A 1 14.63 -10.58 15.84
C MET A 1 14.54 -11.12 17.26
N VAL A 2 14.51 -12.44 17.43
CA VAL A 2 14.35 -13.05 18.77
C VAL A 2 15.74 -13.46 19.26
N TYR A 3 16.10 -13.02 20.46
CA TYR A 3 17.36 -13.39 21.12
C TYR A 3 17.08 -14.57 22.07
N SER A 4 17.87 -15.64 21.95
CA SER A 4 17.80 -16.81 22.83
C SER A 4 18.64 -16.58 24.08
N HIS A 5 18.11 -16.93 25.25
CA HIS A 5 18.82 -16.92 26.53
C HIS A 5 18.52 -18.21 27.32
N ASN A 6 19.45 -18.62 28.19
CA ASN A 6 19.37 -19.79 29.06
C ASN A 6 18.47 -19.56 30.30
N GLU A 7 17.23 -19.12 30.09
CA GLU A 7 16.20 -18.99 31.13
C GLU A 7 15.04 -19.96 30.86
N ARG A 8 15.36 -21.26 30.77
CA ARG A 8 14.45 -22.35 30.33
C ARG A 8 13.24 -22.62 31.26
N HIS A 9 13.12 -21.91 32.37
CA HIS A 9 12.09 -22.16 33.40
C HIS A 9 10.96 -21.11 33.42
N LEU A 10 11.01 -20.09 32.55
CA LEU A 10 9.99 -19.05 32.47
C LEU A 10 8.95 -19.37 31.40
N ALA A 11 7.74 -18.80 31.55
CA ALA A 11 6.56 -19.05 30.70
C ALA A 11 6.79 -18.86 29.19
N ASN A 12 7.85 -18.14 28.81
CA ASN A 12 8.20 -17.81 27.43
C ASN A 12 9.32 -18.71 26.84
N GLN A 13 9.53 -19.91 27.38
CA GLN A 13 10.47 -20.92 26.84
C GLN A 13 11.92 -20.41 26.63
N GLY A 14 12.43 -19.54 27.51
CA GLY A 14 13.78 -18.98 27.40
C GLY A 14 13.94 -17.82 26.41
N PHE A 15 12.83 -17.29 25.89
CA PHE A 15 12.82 -16.09 25.06
C PHE A 15 12.23 -14.91 25.83
N ILE A 16 12.87 -13.74 25.74
CA ILE A 16 12.36 -12.50 26.30
C ILE A 16 11.99 -11.53 25.18
N PRO A 17 10.90 -10.75 25.31
CA PRO A 17 10.58 -9.69 24.37
C PRO A 17 11.78 -8.75 24.20
N VAL A 18 12.05 -8.34 22.95
CA VAL A 18 13.20 -7.49 22.62
C VAL A 18 13.19 -6.21 23.46
N SER A 19 12.02 -5.59 23.66
CA SER A 19 11.86 -4.43 24.55
C SER A 19 12.35 -4.67 25.98
N HIS A 20 12.06 -5.85 26.54
CA HIS A 20 12.45 -6.23 27.90
C HIS A 20 13.95 -6.57 28.02
N PHE A 21 14.52 -7.21 26.99
CA PHE A 21 15.98 -7.40 26.90
C PHE A 21 16.72 -6.06 26.86
N LEU A 22 16.27 -5.15 25.99
CA LEU A 22 16.89 -3.84 25.81
C LEU A 22 16.76 -2.97 27.07
N GLN A 23 15.63 -3.06 27.81
CA GLN A 23 15.46 -2.41 29.10
C GLN A 23 16.40 -2.97 30.19
N ARG A 24 16.55 -4.30 30.28
CA ARG A 24 17.48 -4.93 31.22
C ARG A 24 18.94 -4.54 30.94
N LEU A 25 19.32 -4.53 29.67
CA LEU A 25 20.66 -4.17 29.22
C LEU A 25 20.98 -2.69 29.52
N ALA A 26 20.03 -1.78 29.26
CA ALA A 26 20.19 -0.35 29.54
C ALA A 26 20.26 -0.02 31.04
N ARG A 27 19.59 -0.80 31.89
CA ARG A 27 19.63 -0.63 33.36
C ARG A 27 20.94 -1.08 33.99
N LEU A 28 21.68 -1.98 33.35
CA LEU A 28 22.95 -2.51 33.86
C LEU A 28 24.17 -1.70 33.41
N GLU A 29 24.11 -1.06 32.26
CA GLU A 29 25.24 -0.33 31.67
C GLU A 29 24.82 1.10 31.26
N PRO A 30 25.04 2.11 32.13
CA PRO A 30 24.71 3.49 31.80
C PRO A 30 25.56 3.98 30.62
N ASN A 31 24.90 4.57 29.61
CA ASN A 31 25.48 5.05 28.34
C ASN A 31 25.83 3.96 27.30
N LEU A 32 25.23 2.78 27.42
CA LEU A 32 25.41 1.73 26.41
C LEU A 32 24.98 2.22 25.02
N THR A 33 25.88 2.01 24.05
CA THR A 33 25.63 2.25 22.63
C THR A 33 25.70 0.90 21.93
N ALA A 34 24.55 0.33 21.58
CA ALA A 34 24.48 -0.94 20.88
C ALA A 34 24.61 -0.70 19.38
N THR A 35 25.69 -1.21 18.80
CA THR A 35 25.95 -1.12 17.36
C THR A 35 25.60 -2.45 16.71
N GLY A 36 24.55 -2.47 15.90
CA GLY A 36 24.17 -3.63 15.09
C GLY A 36 24.70 -3.50 13.67
N TYR A 37 25.16 -4.60 13.09
CA TYR A 37 25.52 -4.68 11.67
C TYR A 37 24.43 -5.44 10.90
N ARG A 38 24.08 -4.94 9.72
CA ARG A 38 23.17 -5.63 8.79
C ARG A 38 23.86 -6.82 8.13
N ALA A 39 23.09 -7.70 7.48
CA ALA A 39 23.62 -8.77 6.62
C ALA A 39 24.50 -8.25 5.45
N ASN A 40 24.37 -6.96 5.08
CA ASN A 40 25.22 -6.28 4.09
C ASN A 40 26.41 -5.51 4.70
N GLY A 41 26.73 -5.75 5.97
CA GLY A 41 27.90 -5.19 6.66
C GLY A 41 27.80 -3.73 7.10
N ARG A 42 26.68 -3.02 6.83
CA ARG A 42 26.52 -1.62 7.24
C ARG A 42 26.12 -1.46 8.71
N GLN A 43 26.79 -0.53 9.38
CA GLN A 43 26.62 -0.21 10.80
C GLN A 43 25.29 0.52 11.07
N THR A 44 24.64 0.20 12.19
CA THR A 44 23.44 0.88 12.72
C THR A 44 23.55 0.98 14.25
N THR A 45 23.03 2.05 14.85
CA THR A 45 23.27 2.35 16.28
C THR A 45 21.96 2.60 17.03
N ILE A 46 21.88 2.05 18.24
CA ILE A 46 20.85 2.30 19.25
C ILE A 46 21.56 2.85 20.49
N SER A 47 21.10 4.00 21.00
CA SER A 47 21.69 4.66 22.18
C SER A 47 20.68 4.77 23.31
N PHE A 48 21.11 4.43 24.53
CA PHE A 48 20.29 4.47 25.74
C PHE A 48 20.77 5.60 26.66
N ASN A 49 19.84 6.38 27.23
CA ASN A 49 20.16 7.42 28.23
C ASN A 49 19.46 7.18 29.58
N LYS A 50 19.91 7.91 30.62
CA LYS A 50 19.45 7.80 32.03
C LYS A 50 17.96 8.07 32.28
N LEU A 51 17.19 8.52 31.29
CA LEU A 51 15.77 8.87 31.43
C LEU A 51 14.85 7.83 30.76
N ASP A 52 15.30 6.60 30.57
CA ASP A 52 14.60 5.56 29.80
C ASP A 52 14.23 6.00 28.36
N ARG A 53 14.91 7.03 27.82
CA ARG A 53 14.67 7.50 26.45
C ARG A 53 15.47 6.65 25.48
N VAL A 54 14.78 5.74 24.79
CA VAL A 54 15.32 5.06 23.62
C VAL A 54 15.35 6.06 22.47
N THR A 55 16.54 6.46 22.04
CA THR A 55 16.68 7.31 20.86
C THR A 55 17.14 6.45 19.69
N LEU A 56 16.25 6.23 18.73
CA LEU A 56 16.59 5.56 17.48
C LEU A 56 17.27 6.58 16.57
N SER A 57 18.36 6.19 15.91
CA SER A 57 18.87 7.01 14.81
C SER A 57 17.77 7.20 13.75
N PRO A 58 17.68 8.37 13.07
CA PRO A 58 16.65 8.61 12.05
C PRO A 58 16.59 7.50 10.99
N ARG A 59 17.75 6.92 10.66
CA ARG A 59 17.87 5.82 9.70
C ARG A 59 17.34 4.48 10.25
N MET A 60 17.50 4.20 11.54
CA MET A 60 16.94 3.01 12.18
C MET A 60 15.43 3.17 12.34
N ALA A 61 14.97 4.35 12.77
CA ALA A 61 13.54 4.68 12.82
C ALA A 61 12.89 4.46 11.44
N LYS A 62 13.46 5.01 10.38
CA LYS A 62 12.98 4.81 9.00
C LYS A 62 12.94 3.33 8.57
N TRP A 63 13.98 2.57 8.91
CA TRP A 63 14.03 1.15 8.58
C TRP A 63 13.01 0.32 9.38
N LEU A 64 12.81 0.62 10.66
CA LEU A 64 11.78 -0.01 11.48
C LEU A 64 10.37 0.34 10.98
N SER A 65 10.13 1.60 10.60
CA SER A 65 8.88 2.01 9.95
C SER A 65 8.63 1.25 8.65
N SER A 66 9.67 1.01 7.82
CA SER A 66 9.53 0.19 6.59
C SER A 66 9.28 -1.31 6.84
N LEU A 67 9.54 -1.80 8.05
CA LEU A 67 9.20 -3.18 8.47
C LEU A 67 7.79 -3.26 9.06
N ALA A 68 7.32 -2.16 9.65
CA ALA A 68 5.95 -2.02 10.13
C ALA A 68 4.97 -1.68 8.99
N ALA A 69 5.48 -1.17 7.86
CA ALA A 69 4.73 -0.86 6.65
C ALA A 69 3.76 -2.00 6.27
N PRO A 70 2.47 -1.72 6.05
CA PRO A 70 1.51 -2.72 5.58
C PRO A 70 1.96 -3.19 4.20
N ARG A 71 2.21 -4.50 4.06
CA ARG A 71 2.60 -5.14 2.79
C ARG A 71 1.52 -6.08 2.27
N ASP A 72 0.57 -6.39 3.11
CA ASP A 72 -0.53 -7.31 2.98
C ASP A 72 -1.81 -6.67 3.56
N GLY A 73 -2.96 -7.28 3.30
CA GLY A 73 -4.28 -6.74 3.65
C GLY A 73 -4.96 -5.99 2.52
N ARG A 74 -6.25 -5.70 2.69
CA ARG A 74 -7.09 -5.06 1.67
C ARG A 74 -6.62 -3.65 1.37
N SER A 75 -6.20 -2.89 2.39
CA SER A 75 -5.66 -1.55 2.21
C SER A 75 -4.44 -1.53 1.28
N ALA A 76 -3.46 -2.40 1.53
CA ALA A 76 -2.27 -2.53 0.68
C ALA A 76 -2.60 -2.98 -0.75
N ALA A 77 -3.56 -3.88 -0.91
CA ALA A 77 -4.02 -4.35 -2.23
C ALA A 77 -4.70 -3.22 -3.03
N ILE A 78 -5.58 -2.42 -2.39
CA ILE A 78 -6.23 -1.26 -3.02
C ILE A 78 -5.19 -0.26 -3.49
N VAL A 79 -4.29 0.16 -2.60
CA VAL A 79 -3.26 1.15 -2.94
C VAL A 79 -2.36 0.65 -4.06
N SER A 80 -1.98 -0.63 -4.03
CA SER A 80 -1.19 -1.24 -5.10
C SER A 80 -1.94 -1.26 -6.43
N PHE A 81 -3.25 -1.50 -6.42
CA PHE A 81 -4.06 -1.43 -7.64
C PHE A 81 -4.10 -0.02 -8.20
N VAL A 82 -4.42 0.97 -7.36
CA VAL A 82 -4.50 2.39 -7.76
C VAL A 82 -3.15 2.91 -8.26
N ALA A 83 -2.05 2.55 -7.61
CA ALA A 83 -0.69 2.94 -8.02
C ALA A 83 -0.31 2.48 -9.45
N ASN A 84 -1.02 1.48 -10.00
CA ASN A 84 -0.79 0.97 -11.34
C ASN A 84 -1.69 1.60 -12.42
N LEU A 85 -2.56 2.55 -12.06
CA LEU A 85 -3.48 3.25 -12.98
C LEU A 85 -2.78 4.41 -13.73
N MET A 86 -1.67 4.10 -14.39
CA MET A 86 -0.93 5.07 -15.21
C MET A 86 -1.74 5.50 -16.45
N PRO A 87 -1.80 6.80 -16.81
CA PRO A 87 -1.02 7.90 -16.26
C PRO A 87 -1.79 8.76 -15.25
N VAL A 88 -2.90 8.27 -14.67
CA VAL A 88 -3.64 9.04 -13.65
C VAL A 88 -2.93 8.95 -12.29
N TYR A 89 -2.39 7.78 -11.98
CA TYR A 89 -1.64 7.53 -10.76
C TYR A 89 -0.31 6.86 -11.06
N VAL A 90 0.69 7.15 -10.23
CA VAL A 90 1.99 6.50 -10.24
C VAL A 90 2.32 5.93 -8.86
N GLY A 91 2.90 4.74 -8.82
CA GLY A 91 3.42 4.16 -7.59
C GLY A 91 4.75 4.78 -7.17
N GLU A 92 4.91 5.05 -5.88
CA GLU A 92 6.18 5.49 -5.30
C GLU A 92 6.34 4.95 -3.87
N HIS A 93 7.51 5.20 -3.26
CA HIS A 93 7.77 4.83 -1.88
C HIS A 93 7.95 6.08 -1.01
N LEU A 94 7.04 6.27 -0.04
CA LEU A 94 7.16 7.30 1.00
C LEU A 94 7.45 6.64 2.34
N ASP A 95 8.61 6.95 2.92
CA ASP A 95 9.06 6.40 4.22
C ASP A 95 8.94 4.87 4.39
N GLY A 96 9.14 4.16 3.29
CA GLY A 96 9.11 2.69 3.25
C GLY A 96 7.72 2.09 3.03
N LEU A 97 6.69 2.93 2.87
CA LEU A 97 5.35 2.54 2.42
C LEU A 97 5.26 2.68 0.90
N TYR A 98 4.71 1.68 0.23
CA TYR A 98 4.33 1.83 -1.18
C TYR A 98 3.00 2.59 -1.25
N CYS A 99 2.98 3.71 -1.96
CA CYS A 99 1.82 4.57 -2.07
C CYS A 99 1.49 4.89 -3.53
N ALA A 100 0.25 5.34 -3.77
CA ALA A 100 -0.19 5.84 -5.06
C ALA A 100 -0.20 7.38 -5.04
N ARG A 101 0.51 8.01 -5.96
CA ARG A 101 0.48 9.46 -6.19
C ARG A 101 -0.40 9.78 -7.38
N SER A 102 -1.40 10.62 -7.16
CA SER A 102 -2.20 11.23 -8.23
C SER A 102 -1.32 12.16 -9.07
N LEU A 103 -1.29 12.00 -10.38
CA LEU A 103 -0.58 12.90 -11.29
C LEU A 103 -1.37 14.17 -11.63
N GLN A 104 -2.64 14.24 -11.25
CA GLN A 104 -3.49 15.41 -11.47
C GLN A 104 -3.20 16.53 -10.45
N ASP A 105 -2.98 16.17 -9.19
CA ASP A 105 -2.85 17.10 -8.08
C ASP A 105 -1.75 16.70 -7.08
N GLY A 106 -1.09 15.55 -7.21
CA GLY A 106 -0.05 15.13 -6.27
C GLY A 106 -0.58 14.56 -4.95
N THR A 107 -1.89 14.35 -4.81
CA THR A 107 -2.50 13.64 -3.66
C THR A 107 -1.87 12.26 -3.48
N LEU A 108 -1.51 11.91 -2.25
CA LEU A 108 -0.93 10.60 -1.91
C LEU A 108 -1.94 9.72 -1.22
N ILE A 109 -2.01 8.46 -1.65
CA ILE A 109 -2.86 7.43 -1.06
C ILE A 109 -1.94 6.37 -0.48
N LEU A 110 -1.97 6.21 0.84
CA LEU A 110 -1.12 5.32 1.60
C LEU A 110 -1.94 4.18 2.21
N PRO A 111 -1.35 2.97 2.31
CA PRO A 111 -2.02 1.87 2.96
C PRO A 111 -2.02 2.06 4.47
N MET A 112 -3.04 1.53 5.13
CA MET A 112 -3.16 1.45 6.58
C MET A 112 -2.78 0.07 7.09
N ASP A 113 -2.32 0.03 8.34
CA ASP A 113 -2.01 -1.23 9.02
C ASP A 113 -3.30 -1.87 9.54
N GLU A 114 -3.66 -3.01 8.97
CA GLU A 114 -4.90 -3.73 9.29
C GLU A 114 -4.66 -4.97 10.17
N ARG A 115 -3.43 -5.20 10.68
CA ARG A 115 -3.05 -6.44 11.38
C ARG A 115 -3.84 -6.71 12.67
N ASP A 116 -4.24 -5.66 13.37
CA ASP A 116 -4.91 -5.75 14.69
C ASP A 116 -6.42 -5.49 14.60
N GLY A 117 -7.01 -5.50 13.39
CA GLY A 117 -8.40 -5.10 13.16
C GLY A 117 -9.10 -5.87 12.04
N GLU A 118 -10.33 -5.46 11.75
CA GLU A 118 -11.05 -5.94 10.58
C GLU A 118 -10.45 -5.31 9.32
N GLU A 119 -10.10 -6.13 8.33
CA GLU A 119 -9.60 -5.66 7.03
C GLU A 119 -10.73 -4.95 6.25
N ARG A 120 -10.92 -3.66 6.53
CA ARG A 120 -11.98 -2.85 5.91
C ARG A 120 -11.55 -2.21 4.60
N GLY A 121 -10.26 -2.26 4.27
CA GLY A 121 -9.70 -1.59 3.11
C GLY A 121 -9.66 -0.06 3.27
N ALA A 122 -9.56 0.44 4.51
CA ALA A 122 -9.41 1.87 4.75
C ALA A 122 -8.02 2.33 4.28
N VAL A 123 -7.93 3.55 3.74
CA VAL A 123 -6.67 4.14 3.26
C VAL A 123 -6.48 5.50 3.88
N ARG A 124 -5.22 5.91 3.98
CA ARG A 124 -4.86 7.26 4.39
C ARG A 124 -4.56 8.12 3.18
N VAL A 125 -5.17 9.28 3.10
CA VAL A 125 -4.98 10.23 2.00
C VAL A 125 -4.30 11.48 2.51
N PHE A 126 -3.16 11.83 1.92
CA PHE A 126 -2.50 13.13 2.11
C PHE A 126 -2.87 14.04 0.96
N TRP A 127 -3.54 15.14 1.28
CA TRP A 127 -4.05 16.08 0.30
C TRP A 127 -2.96 17.07 -0.12
N GLN A 128 -2.99 17.47 -1.38
CA GLN A 128 -2.03 18.46 -1.89
C GLN A 128 -2.13 19.80 -1.14
N GLY A 129 -0.97 20.40 -0.89
CA GLY A 129 -0.85 21.81 -0.49
C GLY A 129 -0.83 22.07 1.01
N ASP A 130 -0.95 21.02 1.82
CA ASP A 130 -0.82 21.07 3.27
C ASP A 130 -0.28 19.74 3.80
N ASP A 131 0.94 19.76 4.33
CA ASP A 131 1.66 18.58 4.80
C ASP A 131 1.01 17.92 6.02
N GLU A 132 0.12 18.63 6.73
CA GLU A 132 -0.63 18.10 7.88
C GLU A 132 -2.06 17.67 7.51
N ARG A 133 -2.50 17.95 6.28
CA ARG A 133 -3.87 17.64 5.85
C ARG A 133 -3.98 16.19 5.38
N GLU A 134 -4.25 15.31 6.34
CA GLU A 134 -4.57 13.91 6.12
C GLU A 134 -6.04 13.57 6.36
N SER A 135 -6.51 12.48 5.75
CA SER A 135 -7.84 11.90 6.03
C SER A 135 -7.78 10.38 5.93
N GLU A 136 -8.54 9.71 6.79
CA GLU A 136 -8.81 8.28 6.67
C GLU A 136 -10.12 8.08 5.92
N LEU A 137 -10.07 7.34 4.82
CA LEU A 137 -11.21 7.15 3.91
C LEU A 137 -11.38 5.66 3.57
N SER A 138 -12.58 5.31 3.10
CA SER A 138 -12.84 4.05 2.43
C SER A 138 -11.97 3.94 1.17
N GLY A 139 -11.11 2.93 1.09
CA GLY A 139 -10.31 2.67 -0.10
C GLY A 139 -11.17 2.33 -1.32
N SER A 140 -12.35 1.74 -1.12
CA SER A 140 -13.34 1.51 -2.16
C SER A 140 -13.88 2.81 -2.79
N ASP A 141 -14.10 3.85 -1.98
CA ASP A 141 -14.59 5.14 -2.48
C ASP A 141 -13.49 5.86 -3.27
N VAL A 142 -12.26 5.79 -2.77
CA VAL A 142 -11.08 6.31 -3.48
C VAL A 142 -10.88 5.56 -4.81
N ALA A 143 -10.97 4.23 -4.79
CA ALA A 143 -10.85 3.41 -5.99
C ALA A 143 -11.96 3.73 -7.00
N THR A 144 -13.22 3.92 -6.55
CA THR A 144 -14.34 4.30 -7.42
C THR A 144 -13.98 5.48 -8.31
N LEU A 145 -13.44 6.55 -7.71
CA LEU A 145 -13.03 7.76 -8.44
C LEU A 145 -11.81 7.51 -9.32
N ALA A 146 -10.84 6.73 -8.85
CA ALA A 146 -9.62 6.44 -9.58
C ALA A 146 -9.88 5.63 -10.86
N LEU A 147 -10.75 4.61 -10.78
CA LEU A 147 -11.12 3.75 -11.92
C LEU A 147 -11.89 4.55 -12.98
N GLU A 148 -12.86 5.37 -12.55
CA GLU A 148 -13.64 6.22 -13.47
C GLU A 148 -12.72 7.16 -14.25
N ARG A 149 -11.85 7.91 -13.55
CA ARG A 149 -10.90 8.83 -14.18
C ARG A 149 -9.95 8.11 -15.14
N TYR A 150 -9.45 6.94 -14.74
CA TYR A 150 -8.57 6.13 -15.56
C TYR A 150 -9.22 5.71 -16.87
N VAL A 151 -10.46 5.17 -16.81
CA VAL A 151 -11.17 4.70 -18.00
C VAL A 151 -11.57 5.88 -18.88
N ARG A 152 -12.06 6.99 -18.30
CA ARG A 152 -12.38 8.21 -19.06
C ARG A 152 -11.18 8.75 -19.83
N LEU A 153 -10.03 8.82 -19.18
CA LEU A 153 -8.81 9.33 -19.81
C LEU A 153 -8.42 8.47 -21.03
N HIS A 154 -8.46 7.15 -20.87
CA HIS A 154 -8.12 6.21 -21.95
C HIS A 154 -9.23 6.05 -23.01
N GLY A 155 -10.47 6.38 -22.67
CA GLY A 155 -11.63 6.32 -23.55
C GLY A 155 -11.87 7.58 -24.37
N THR A 156 -10.87 8.46 -24.53
CA THR A 156 -11.03 9.69 -25.31
C THR A 156 -11.45 9.38 -26.75
N GLY A 157 -12.66 9.82 -27.14
CA GLY A 157 -13.25 9.55 -28.46
C GLY A 157 -14.07 8.25 -28.55
N ALA A 158 -14.14 7.46 -27.48
CA ALA A 158 -15.03 6.31 -27.38
C ALA A 158 -16.48 6.73 -27.06
N SER A 159 -17.43 5.84 -27.33
CA SER A 159 -18.83 6.03 -26.90
C SER A 159 -18.98 5.78 -25.41
N GLU A 160 -20.04 6.33 -24.81
CA GLU A 160 -20.37 6.08 -23.39
C GLU A 160 -20.59 4.60 -23.10
N ASP A 161 -21.20 3.84 -24.01
CA ASP A 161 -21.39 2.39 -23.85
C ASP A 161 -20.05 1.64 -23.79
N ALA A 162 -19.07 2.03 -24.61
CA ALA A 162 -17.74 1.45 -24.60
C ALA A 162 -16.98 1.80 -23.30
N ILE A 163 -17.12 3.03 -22.82
CA ILE A 163 -16.54 3.47 -21.54
C ILE A 163 -17.16 2.70 -20.37
N ALA A 164 -18.49 2.52 -20.37
CA ALA A 164 -19.18 1.74 -19.35
C ALA A 164 -18.75 0.27 -19.35
N ALA A 165 -18.60 -0.34 -20.53
CA ALA A 165 -18.12 -1.72 -20.63
C ALA A 165 -16.70 -1.89 -20.09
N GLU A 166 -15.77 -0.99 -20.46
CA GLU A 166 -14.39 -1.03 -19.96
C GLU A 166 -14.34 -0.80 -18.45
N LEU A 167 -15.13 0.15 -17.93
CA LEU A 167 -15.25 0.39 -16.49
C LEU A 167 -15.75 -0.85 -15.76
N TRP A 168 -16.73 -1.57 -16.32
CA TRP A 168 -17.22 -2.82 -15.74
C TRP A 168 -16.12 -3.89 -15.63
N PHE A 169 -15.35 -4.12 -16.71
CA PHE A 169 -14.26 -5.09 -16.67
C PHE A 169 -13.16 -4.70 -15.67
N LEU A 170 -12.83 -3.42 -15.59
CA LEU A 170 -11.83 -2.93 -14.65
C LEU A 170 -12.30 -3.06 -13.19
N VAL A 171 -13.59 -2.85 -12.93
CA VAL A 171 -14.21 -3.07 -11.61
C VAL A 171 -14.16 -4.53 -11.21
N GLU A 172 -14.49 -5.47 -12.10
CA GLU A 172 -14.35 -6.89 -11.81
C GLU A 172 -12.89 -7.29 -11.57
N HIS A 173 -11.95 -6.68 -12.30
CA HIS A 173 -10.53 -6.89 -12.05
C HIS A 173 -10.11 -6.36 -10.68
N PHE A 174 -10.57 -5.18 -10.29
CA PHE A 174 -10.35 -4.61 -8.97
C PHE A 174 -10.89 -5.55 -7.89
N ARG A 175 -12.16 -5.94 -7.96
CA ARG A 175 -12.81 -6.85 -7.00
C ARG A 175 -12.02 -8.15 -6.84
N ARG A 176 -11.59 -8.76 -7.95
CA ARG A 176 -10.79 -10.00 -7.93
C ARG A 176 -9.42 -9.81 -7.28
N LYS A 177 -8.81 -8.63 -7.42
CA LYS A 177 -7.45 -8.36 -6.91
C LYS A 177 -7.43 -7.88 -5.47
N THR A 178 -8.47 -7.18 -5.02
CA THR A 178 -8.51 -6.53 -3.70
C THR A 178 -9.50 -7.18 -2.75
N GLY A 179 -10.47 -7.95 -3.27
CA GLY A 179 -11.59 -8.46 -2.49
C GLY A 179 -12.61 -7.39 -2.10
N CYS A 180 -12.52 -6.17 -2.66
CA CYS A 180 -13.37 -5.03 -2.33
C CYS A 180 -14.29 -4.66 -3.48
N ASP A 181 -15.48 -4.15 -3.15
CA ASP A 181 -16.43 -3.58 -4.09
C ASP A 181 -16.25 -2.06 -4.20
N VAL A 182 -16.56 -1.49 -5.37
CA VAL A 182 -16.61 -0.04 -5.58
C VAL A 182 -18.05 0.44 -5.73
N TYR A 183 -18.29 1.73 -5.49
CA TYR A 183 -19.63 2.31 -5.52
C TYR A 183 -20.00 2.84 -6.90
N LEU A 184 -20.50 1.96 -7.77
CA LEU A 184 -20.98 2.31 -9.12
C LEU A 184 -22.36 1.71 -9.38
N PRO A 185 -23.43 2.18 -8.70
CA PRO A 185 -24.74 1.52 -8.73
C PRO A 185 -25.42 1.54 -10.10
N GLN A 186 -25.04 2.47 -10.99
CA GLN A 186 -25.58 2.59 -12.34
C GLN A 186 -24.83 1.72 -13.36
N LEU A 187 -23.69 1.15 -12.98
CA LEU A 187 -22.86 0.36 -13.87
C LEU A 187 -23.46 -1.03 -14.00
N THR A 188 -23.90 -1.36 -15.21
CA THR A 188 -24.47 -2.67 -15.54
C THR A 188 -23.49 -3.49 -16.34
N ALA A 189 -23.60 -4.82 -16.25
CA ALA A 189 -22.80 -5.72 -17.06
C ALA A 189 -23.09 -5.48 -18.55
N PRO A 190 -22.06 -5.53 -19.42
CA PRO A 190 -22.26 -5.41 -20.86
C PRO A 190 -23.23 -6.50 -21.35
N ASN A 191 -24.19 -6.15 -22.21
CA ASN A 191 -25.04 -7.14 -22.87
C ASN A 191 -24.28 -7.80 -24.03
N ASP A 192 -24.20 -9.14 -24.05
CA ASP A 192 -23.54 -9.96 -25.09
C ASP A 192 -23.91 -9.61 -26.56
N ARG A 193 -25.03 -8.91 -26.77
CA ARG A 193 -25.55 -8.53 -28.09
C ARG A 193 -24.96 -7.23 -28.67
N VAL A 194 -24.36 -6.37 -27.85
CA VAL A 194 -23.71 -5.13 -28.31
C VAL A 194 -22.27 -5.39 -28.76
N ASP A 195 -21.74 -6.56 -28.41
CA ASP A 195 -20.37 -6.99 -28.66
C ASP A 195 -20.00 -7.27 -30.13
N ALA A 196 -20.97 -7.57 -31.00
CA ALA A 196 -20.67 -7.85 -32.40
C ALA A 196 -20.29 -6.56 -33.18
N HIS A 197 -20.71 -5.39 -32.72
CA HIS A 197 -20.35 -4.11 -33.31
C HIS A 197 -19.14 -3.43 -32.63
N SER A 198 -18.93 -3.64 -31.33
CA SER A 198 -17.73 -3.14 -30.64
C SER A 198 -16.46 -3.91 -31.04
N ARG A 199 -16.56 -5.21 -31.36
CA ARG A 199 -15.43 -6.00 -31.91
C ARG A 199 -14.96 -5.54 -33.29
N HIS A 200 -15.80 -4.83 -34.05
CA HIS A 200 -15.44 -4.26 -35.35
C HIS A 200 -14.87 -2.83 -35.28
N LEU A 201 -14.91 -2.17 -34.12
CA LEU A 201 -14.17 -0.92 -33.82
C LEU A 201 -12.80 -1.21 -33.16
N GLY A 202 -12.19 -2.34 -33.54
CA GLY A 202 -10.82 -2.39 -34.07
C GLY A 202 -9.62 -2.16 -33.15
N GLU A 203 -9.58 -1.16 -32.28
CA GLU A 203 -8.30 -0.72 -31.69
C GLU A 203 -8.30 -0.40 -30.19
N MET A 204 -9.43 -0.03 -29.58
CA MET A 204 -9.42 0.37 -28.15
C MET A 204 -9.55 -0.80 -27.15
N GLY A 205 -10.20 -1.90 -27.50
CA GLY A 205 -10.48 -3.02 -26.58
C GLY A 205 -9.29 -3.95 -26.27
N ARG A 206 -8.14 -3.76 -26.93
CA ARG A 206 -6.90 -4.49 -26.62
C ARG A 206 -5.83 -3.60 -25.97
N GLY A 207 -5.80 -2.29 -26.24
CA GLY A 207 -4.68 -1.43 -25.80
C GLY A 207 -4.64 -1.13 -24.30
N VAL A 208 -5.79 -0.87 -23.68
CA VAL A 208 -5.87 -0.39 -22.28
C VAL A 208 -5.70 -1.54 -21.29
N ILE A 209 -6.33 -2.67 -21.57
CA ILE A 209 -6.15 -3.93 -20.82
C ILE A 209 -4.69 -4.41 -20.94
N VAL A 210 -4.05 -4.27 -22.10
CA VAL A 210 -2.66 -4.73 -22.28
C VAL A 210 -1.68 -3.98 -21.37
N ASN A 211 -1.88 -2.72 -20.98
CA ASN A 211 -0.90 -2.03 -20.13
C ASN A 211 -0.90 -2.56 -18.68
N ILE A 212 -2.06 -2.98 -18.15
CA ILE A 212 -2.16 -3.62 -16.83
C ILE A 212 -1.74 -5.10 -16.91
N PHE A 213 -2.11 -5.83 -17.96
CA PHE A 213 -1.73 -7.25 -18.09
C PHE A 213 -0.26 -7.46 -18.47
N SER A 214 0.33 -6.61 -19.31
CA SER A 214 1.74 -6.76 -19.75
C SER A 214 2.76 -6.43 -18.67
N LYS A 215 2.47 -5.47 -17.78
CA LYS A 215 3.39 -5.12 -16.67
C LYS A 215 3.42 -6.17 -15.56
N PHE A 216 2.37 -6.97 -15.38
CA PHE A 216 2.31 -8.01 -14.34
C PHE A 216 2.75 -9.41 -14.81
N LEU A 217 2.87 -9.66 -16.12
CA LEU A 217 3.43 -10.91 -16.66
C LEU A 217 4.94 -10.84 -16.94
N GLY A 218 5.60 -9.73 -16.60
CA GLY A 218 7.05 -9.54 -16.75
C GLY A 218 7.75 -9.21 -15.44
N ALA A 219 7.83 -10.18 -14.52
CA ALA A 219 8.80 -10.27 -13.42
C ALA A 219 8.83 -11.70 -12.86
#